data_AF-X1L3E6-F1
#
_entry.id   AF-X1L3E6-F1
#
_cell.length_a   1.000
_cell.length_b   1.000
_cell.length_c   1.000
_cell.angle_alpha   90.00
_cell.angle_beta   90.00
_cell.angle_gamma   90.00
#
_symmetry.space_group_name_H-M   'P 1'
#
loop_
_entity.id
_entity.type
_entity.pdbx_description
1 polymer ?
#
loop_
_entity_poly.entity_id
_entity_poly.type
_entity_poly.pdbx_seq_one_letter_code
_entity_poly.pdbx_strand_id
1 'polypeptide(L)'
;GSKLILVILTRGILFQFSAREIKNGKLGKIYKNAVYQGITPEFWKSCDGITHKKYWKVWGVPNCGKGQPSQAMHVGHGTSHARFRKVKVGASK
;
A
#
# COMPACT_ATOMS: atom_id res chain seq x y z
N GLY A 1 4.87 21.62 0.11
CA GLY A 1 6.05 20.99 -0.52
C GLY A 1 6.26 19.59 0.02
N SER A 2 6.27 18.60 -0.87
CA SER A 2 6.78 17.22 -0.68
C SER A 2 6.23 16.39 0.49
N LYS A 3 5.00 15.86 0.36
CA LYS A 3 4.63 14.60 1.03
C LYS A 3 4.87 13.46 0.06
N LEU A 4 5.89 12.67 0.35
CA LEU A 4 6.23 11.46 -0.39
C LEU A 4 5.88 10.27 0.51
N ILE A 5 5.06 9.35 0.01
CA ILE A 5 4.52 8.25 0.79
C ILE A 5 5.10 6.95 0.28
N LEU A 6 5.77 6.21 1.17
CA LEU A 6 6.15 4.83 0.98
C LEU A 6 4.95 3.95 1.37
N VAL A 7 4.33 3.27 0.41
CA VAL A 7 3.25 2.31 0.69
C VAL A 7 3.87 0.94 0.97
N ILE A 8 3.61 0.44 2.18
CA ILE A 8 3.87 -0.93 2.59
C ILE A 8 2.52 -1.64 2.60
N LEU A 9 2.31 -2.51 1.61
CA LEU A 9 1.20 -3.44 1.54
C LEU A 9 1.49 -4.59 2.50
N THR A 10 0.97 -4.56 3.72
CA THR A 10 1.12 -5.72 4.63
C THR A 10 -0.14 -6.00 5.44
N ARG A 11 -0.60 -7.26 5.26
CA ARG A 11 -1.49 -8.11 6.07
C ARG A 11 -2.99 -7.80 6.07
N GLY A 12 -3.74 -8.86 5.74
CA GLY A 12 -5.15 -9.04 6.10
C GLY A 12 -6.11 -8.92 4.94
N ILE A 13 -7.23 -9.62 5.06
CA ILE A 13 -8.39 -9.72 4.13
C ILE A 13 -9.09 -8.38 3.84
N LEU A 14 -8.51 -7.27 4.28
CA LEU A 14 -9.02 -5.92 4.13
C LEU A 14 -7.91 -5.11 3.47
N PHE A 15 -8.24 -4.32 2.44
CA PHE A 15 -7.33 -3.44 1.70
C PHE A 15 -6.72 -2.33 2.59
N GLN A 16 -6.00 -2.71 3.64
CA GLN A 16 -5.36 -1.82 4.60
C GLN A 16 -3.91 -1.62 4.20
N PHE A 17 -3.55 -0.36 4.01
CA PHE A 17 -2.21 0.05 3.66
C PHE A 17 -1.54 0.68 4.87
N SER A 18 -0.26 0.37 5.08
CA SER A 18 0.60 1.16 5.95
C SER A 18 1.41 2.11 5.09
N ALA A 19 1.38 3.39 5.41
CA ALA A 19 2.14 4.41 4.68
C ALA A 19 3.18 5.06 5.60
N ARG A 20 4.32 5.46 5.04
CA ARG A 20 5.30 6.28 5.77
C ARG A 20 5.68 7.52 4.98
N GLU A 21 5.69 8.66 5.65
CA GLU A 21 6.17 9.91 5.07
C GLU A 21 7.67 9.84 4.84
N ILE A 22 8.13 10.41 3.74
CA ILE A 22 9.54 10.71 3.49
C ILE A 22 9.64 12.21 3.25
N LYS A 23 10.46 12.87 4.06
CA LYS A 23 10.73 14.30 3.98
C LYS A 23 12.24 14.50 3.91
N ASN A 24 12.72 15.19 2.87
CA ASN A 24 14.15 15.44 2.65
C ASN A 24 15.01 14.16 2.72
N GLY A 25 14.53 13.07 2.11
CA GLY A 25 15.22 11.77 2.11
C GLY A 25 15.14 10.98 3.42
N LYS A 26 14.50 11.50 4.46
CA LYS A 26 14.37 10.83 5.77
C LYS A 26 12.96 10.32 6.01
N LEU A 27 12.86 9.15 6.63
CA LEU A 27 11.58 8.56 7.01
C LEU A 27 10.98 9.32 8.21
N GLY A 28 9.78 9.86 8.02
CA GLY A 28 9.02 10.58 9.02
C GLY A 28 7.85 9.75 9.57
N LYS A 29 6.68 10.40 9.63
CA LYS A 29 5.45 9.90 10.26
C LYS A 29 4.97 8.58 9.62
N ILE A 30 4.51 7.66 10.46
CA ILE A 30 3.81 6.45 10.03
C ILE A 30 2.30 6.74 10.03
N TYR A 31 1.64 6.37 8.95
CA TYR A 31 0.20 6.35 8.78
C TYR A 31 -0.26 4.89 8.82
N LYS A 32 -0.84 4.49 9.95
CA LYS A 32 -1.57 3.23 10.06
C LYS A 32 -2.93 3.39 9.39
N ASN A 33 -3.44 2.33 8.75
CA ASN A 33 -4.74 2.35 8.05
C ASN A 33 -4.84 3.52 7.06
N ALA A 34 -3.79 3.71 6.26
CA ALA A 34 -3.72 4.79 5.31
C ALA A 34 -4.75 4.61 4.20
N VAL A 35 -5.59 5.63 4.02
CA VAL A 35 -6.54 5.72 2.91
C VAL A 35 -6.03 6.80 1.97
N TYR A 36 -5.87 6.48 0.69
CA TYR A 36 -5.62 7.50 -0.33
C TYR A 36 -6.95 7.92 -0.95
N GLN A 37 -7.07 9.21 -1.27
CA GLN A 37 -8.22 9.76 -2.00
C GLN A 37 -7.74 10.24 -3.37
N GLY A 38 -8.53 9.95 -4.40
CA GLY A 38 -8.27 10.39 -5.77
C GLY A 38 -8.72 9.38 -6.81
N ILE A 39 -8.43 9.68 -8.08
CA ILE A 39 -8.73 8.80 -9.20
C ILE A 39 -7.61 7.74 -9.29
N THR A 40 -7.98 6.46 -9.30
CA THR A 40 -7.03 5.33 -9.25
C THR A 40 -5.91 5.45 -10.31
N PRO A 41 -6.18 5.73 -11.60
CA PRO A 41 -5.14 6.01 -12.58
C PRO A 41 -4.15 7.11 -12.19
N GLU A 42 -4.60 8.20 -11.58
CA GLU A 42 -3.73 9.32 -11.18
C GLU A 42 -2.83 8.93 -10.01
N PHE A 43 -3.39 8.19 -9.05
CA PHE A 43 -2.62 7.62 -7.95
C PHE A 43 -1.48 6.75 -8.48
N TRP A 44 -1.77 5.81 -9.38
CA TRP A 44 -0.74 4.93 -9.94
C TRP A 44 0.25 5.67 -10.84
N LYS A 45 -0.19 6.69 -11.59
CA LYS A 45 0.72 7.60 -12.32
C LYS A 45 1.69 8.36 -11.42
N SER A 46 1.34 8.56 -10.15
CA SER A 46 2.23 9.21 -9.17
C SER A 46 3.31 8.27 -8.59
N CYS A 47 3.28 6.98 -8.94
CA CYS A 47 4.30 6.01 -8.58
C CYS A 47 5.57 6.27 -9.39
N ASP A 48 6.66 6.62 -8.72
CA ASP A 48 7.94 6.95 -9.38
C ASP A 48 9.10 6.08 -8.89
N GLY A 49 8.81 5.04 -8.12
CA GLY A 49 9.82 4.11 -7.64
C GLY A 49 9.22 2.87 -7.00
N ILE A 50 9.78 1.72 -7.35
CA ILE A 50 9.46 0.42 -6.76
C ILE A 50 10.77 -0.19 -6.28
N THR A 51 10.77 -0.82 -5.10
CA THR A 51 12.00 -1.43 -4.58
C THR A 51 12.42 -2.67 -5.38
N HIS A 52 13.73 -2.92 -5.43
CA HIS A 52 14.34 -4.06 -6.13
C HIS A 52 13.68 -5.40 -5.78
N LYS A 53 13.74 -6.38 -6.69
CA LYS A 53 13.16 -7.73 -6.55
C LYS A 53 13.48 -8.42 -5.20
N LYS A 54 14.65 -8.14 -4.62
CA LYS A 54 15.05 -8.67 -3.30
C LYS A 54 14.12 -8.26 -2.14
N TYR A 55 13.39 -7.16 -2.29
CA TYR A 55 12.41 -6.68 -1.32
C TYR A 55 10.98 -7.12 -1.63
N TRP A 56 10.76 -7.76 -2.79
CA TRP A 56 9.47 -8.32 -3.14
C TRP A 56 9.22 -9.59 -2.30
N LYS A 57 8.07 -9.63 -1.64
CA LYS A 57 7.64 -10.76 -0.80
C LYS A 57 6.20 -11.12 -1.13
N VAL A 58 5.93 -12.43 -1.18
CA VAL A 58 4.56 -12.94 -1.21
C VAL A 58 4.02 -12.94 0.22
N TRP A 59 2.92 -12.23 0.42
CA TRP A 59 2.19 -12.27 1.67
C TRP A 59 0.95 -13.13 1.46
N GLY A 60 0.95 -14.31 2.10
CA GLY A 60 -0.19 -15.20 2.10
C GLY A 60 -1.32 -14.65 2.97
N VAL A 61 -2.55 -14.73 2.47
CA VAL A 61 -3.76 -14.64 3.29
C VAL A 61 -4.51 -15.97 3.18
N PRO A 62 -5.11 -16.47 4.28
CA PRO A 62 -5.72 -17.80 4.29
C PRO A 62 -6.99 -17.90 3.42
N ASN A 63 -7.55 -16.77 2.99
CA ASN A 63 -8.70 -16.74 2.10
C ASN A 63 -8.73 -15.46 1.24
N CYS A 64 -9.43 -15.52 0.10
CA CYS A 64 -9.58 -14.41 -0.84
C CYS A 64 -10.66 -13.40 -0.40
N GLY A 65 -11.56 -13.79 0.51
CA GLY A 65 -12.66 -12.94 1.00
C GLY A 65 -13.64 -12.45 -0.07
N LYS A 66 -13.59 -13.01 -1.29
CA LYS A 66 -14.45 -12.64 -2.44
C LYS A 66 -15.52 -13.70 -2.70
N GLY A 67 -16.70 -13.25 -3.12
CA GLY A 67 -17.81 -14.11 -3.56
C GLY A 67 -18.90 -14.32 -2.51
N GLN A 68 -20.12 -14.56 -2.98
CA GLN A 68 -21.24 -15.08 -2.17
C GLN A 68 -21.83 -16.29 -2.92
N PRO A 69 -21.74 -17.52 -2.39
CA PRO A 69 -21.09 -17.91 -1.13
C PRO A 69 -19.55 -17.71 -1.14
N SER A 70 -18.97 -17.48 0.05
CA SER A 70 -17.53 -17.22 0.21
C SER A 70 -16.70 -18.41 -0.28
N GLN A 71 -15.79 -18.17 -1.22
CA GLN A 71 -14.87 -19.20 -1.71
C GLN A 71 -13.54 -19.13 -0.96
N ALA A 72 -13.21 -20.21 -0.25
CA ALA A 72 -11.92 -20.36 0.40
C ALA A 72 -10.88 -20.81 -0.63
N MET A 73 -9.96 -19.92 -0.98
CA MET A 73 -8.76 -20.22 -1.75
C MET A 73 -7.56 -19.61 -1.04
N HIS A 74 -6.44 -20.35 -0.96
CA HIS A 74 -5.16 -19.78 -0.59
C HIS A 74 -4.77 -18.77 -1.65
N VAL A 75 -4.77 -17.48 -1.29
CA VAL A 75 -4.30 -16.42 -2.17
C VAL A 75 -3.10 -15.73 -1.54
N GLY A 76 -2.09 -15.50 -2.37
CA GLY A 76 -0.91 -14.73 -2.00
C GLY A 76 -0.81 -13.48 -2.86
N HIS A 77 -0.57 -12.33 -2.25
CA HIS A 77 -0.25 -11.11 -2.99
C HIS A 77 1.24 -10.83 -2.85
N GLY A 78 1.94 -10.89 -3.99
CA GLY A 78 3.30 -10.42 -4.10
C GLY A 78 3.34 -8.90 -4.03
N THR A 79 4.09 -8.35 -3.08
CA THR A 79 4.24 -6.90 -2.99
C THR A 79 5.67 -6.49 -2.67
N SER A 80 6.01 -5.30 -3.14
CA SER A 80 7.28 -4.60 -2.93
C SER A 80 6.94 -3.19 -2.44
N HIS A 81 7.83 -2.56 -1.71
CA HIS A 81 7.61 -1.17 -1.32
C HIS A 81 7.57 -0.27 -2.56
N ALA A 82 6.62 0.66 -2.59
CA ALA A 82 6.44 1.58 -3.69
C ALA A 82 6.36 3.03 -3.19
N ARG A 83 6.87 3.94 -4.01
CA ARG A 83 7.00 5.36 -3.72
C ARG A 83 6.02 6.16 -4.56
N PHE A 84 5.17 6.91 -3.89
CA PHE A 84 4.17 7.75 -4.53
C PHE A 84 4.36 9.22 -4.16
N ARG A 85 4.27 10.11 -5.16
CA ARG A 85 4.44 11.55 -4.97
C ARG A 85 3.11 12.27 -4.86
N LYS A 86 3.04 13.29 -4.01
CA LYS A 86 1.91 14.23 -3.92
C LYS A 86 0.56 13.54 -3.64
N VAL A 87 0.57 12.39 -2.99
CA VAL A 87 -0.66 11.68 -2.60
C VAL A 87 -1.23 12.30 -1.33
N LYS A 88 -2.53 12.58 -1.35
CA LYS A 88 -3.28 12.92 -0.13
C LYS A 88 -3.62 11.61 0.59
N VAL A 89 -3.09 11.46 1.81
CA VAL A 89 -3.40 10.33 2.69
C VAL A 89 -4.20 10.82 3.88
N GLY A 90 -5.35 10.20 4.09
CA GLY A 90 -6.13 10.28 5.32
C GLY A 90 -5.80 9.10 6.23
N ALA A 91 -5.90 9.31 7.54
CA ALA A 91 -6.06 8.21 8.49
C ALA A 91 -7.58 8.05 8.72
N SER A 92 -8.10 6.84 8.57
CA SER A 92 -9.43 6.53 9.12
C SER A 92 -9.33 6.69 10.64
N LYS A 93 -10.25 7.44 11.24
CA LYS A 93 -10.29 7.74 12.68
C LYS A 93 -10.58 6.47 13.47
#